data_AF-A0A7C2QJI3-F1
#
_entry.id   AF-A0A7C2QJI3-F1
#
_cell.length_a   1.000
_cell.length_b   1.000
_cell.length_c   1.000
_cell.angle_alpha   90.00
_cell.angle_beta   90.00
_cell.angle_gamma   90.00
#
_symmetry.space_group_name_H-M   'P 1'
#
loop_
_entity.id
_entity.type
_entity.pdbx_description
1 polymer ?
#
loop_
_entity_poly.entity_id
_entity_poly.type
_entity_poly.pdbx_seq_one_letter_code
_entity_poly.pdbx_strand_id
1 'polypeptide(L)'
;MSLPIPVVRRKLKDGRIIEREGRGFSLNELREAGITIDRARRLGLYIDKRRRSCRMENVEALRTLLRVVSETVKVSSEKSS
;
A
#
# COMPACT_ATOMS: atom_id res chain seq x y z
N MET A 1 -13.14 -1.59 -6.01
CA MET A 1 -12.17 -1.16 -4.98
C MET A 1 -11.19 -0.16 -5.60
N SER A 2 -11.02 1.02 -5.01
CA SER A 2 -9.85 1.85 -5.33
C SER A 2 -8.62 1.27 -4.63
N LEU A 3 -7.46 1.36 -5.27
CA LEU A 3 -6.19 0.98 -4.65
C LEU A 3 -5.69 2.13 -3.77
N PRO A 4 -5.06 1.83 -2.61
CA PRO A 4 -4.49 2.85 -1.75
C PRO A 4 -3.35 3.56 -2.48
N ILE A 5 -3.34 4.90 -2.38
CA ILE A 5 -2.28 5.73 -2.93
C ILE A 5 -1.26 6.01 -1.81
N PRO A 6 0.03 5.74 -2.03
CA PRO A 6 1.04 5.94 -1.00
C PRO A 6 1.30 7.42 -0.77
N VAL A 7 1.25 7.87 0.49
CA VAL A 7 1.54 9.25 0.86
C VAL A 7 3.06 9.43 1.01
N VAL A 8 3.58 10.48 0.38
CA VAL A 8 4.99 10.88 0.44
C VAL A 8 5.10 12.26 1.07
N ARG A 9 5.80 12.34 2.20
CA ARG A 9 6.19 13.60 2.83
C ARG A 9 7.61 13.99 2.48
N ARG A 10 7.83 15.27 2.15
CA ARG A 10 9.15 15.90 2.04
C ARG A 10 9.21 17.10 2.97
N LYS A 11 10.25 17.16 3.80
CA LYS A 11 10.58 18.37 4.56
C LYS A 11 11.32 19.35 3.65
N LEU A 12 10.83 20.58 3.59
CA LEU A 12 11.49 21.69 2.90
C LEU A 12 12.56 22.33 3.79
N LYS A 13 13.41 23.17 3.19
CA LYS A 13 14.45 23.92 3.93
C LYS A 13 13.83 24.87 4.97
N ASP A 14 12.65 25.41 4.66
CA ASP A 14 11.92 26.37 5.52
C ASP A 14 11.13 25.69 6.65
N GLY A 15 11.36 24.39 6.92
CA GLY A 15 10.69 23.64 7.98
C GLY A 15 9.30 23.10 7.64
N ARG A 16 8.67 23.58 6.56
CA ARG A 16 7.37 23.08 6.08
C ARG A 16 7.44 21.62 5.60
N ILE A 17 6.38 20.87 5.84
CA ILE A 17 6.22 19.49 5.37
C ILE A 17 5.21 19.49 4.23
N ILE A 18 5.61 19.03 3.05
CA ILE A 18 4.70 18.84 1.92
C ILE A 18 4.37 17.36 1.83
N GLU A 19 3.08 17.06 1.84
CA GLU A 19 2.53 15.76 1.52
C GLU A 19 2.13 15.72 0.04
N ARG A 20 2.41 14.60 -0.61
CA ARG A 20 2.00 14.36 -1.99
C ARG A 20 1.66 12.90 -2.20
N GLU A 21 0.89 12.64 -3.24
CA GLU A 21 0.68 11.29 -3.74
C GLU A 21 1.96 10.75 -4.38
N GLY A 22 2.39 9.59 -3.92
CA GLY A 22 3.50 8.84 -4.49
C GLY A 22 3.04 8.01 -5.69
N ARG A 23 3.95 7.80 -6.64
CA ARG A 23 3.69 6.94 -7.82
C ARG A 23 3.47 5.46 -7.45
N GLY A 24 3.99 5.01 -6.32
CA GLY A 24 3.93 3.62 -5.87
C GLY A 24 4.51 3.42 -4.48
N PHE A 25 4.26 2.24 -3.90
CA PHE A 25 4.74 1.85 -2.57
C PHE A 25 6.23 1.50 -2.63
N SER A 26 6.95 1.77 -1.54
CA SER A 26 8.36 1.37 -1.45
C SER A 26 8.50 -0.12 -1.16
N LEU A 27 9.68 -0.67 -1.47
CA LEU A 27 10.01 -2.06 -1.14
C LEU A 27 9.98 -2.32 0.37
N ASN A 28 10.32 -1.31 1.18
CA ASN A 28 10.32 -1.42 2.63
C ASN A 28 8.89 -1.51 3.17
N GLU A 29 7.99 -0.67 2.67
CA GLU A 29 6.57 -0.70 3.09
C GLU A 29 5.91 -2.03 2.74
N LEU A 30 6.18 -2.56 1.53
CA LEU A 30 5.67 -3.87 1.13
C LEU A 30 6.19 -4.98 2.04
N ARG A 31 7.48 -4.96 2.38
CA ARG A 31 8.09 -5.93 3.30
C ARG A 31 7.45 -5.87 4.68
N GLU A 32 7.20 -4.68 5.19
CA GLU A 32 6.63 -4.43 6.52
C GLU A 32 5.13 -4.74 6.60
N ALA A 33 4.43 -4.63 5.47
CA ALA A 33 3.07 -5.12 5.28
C ALA A 33 2.99 -6.64 5.05
N GLY A 34 4.12 -7.34 4.89
CA GLY A 34 4.15 -8.77 4.59
C GLY A 34 3.73 -9.12 3.16
N ILE A 35 3.87 -8.18 2.22
CA ILE A 35 3.51 -8.33 0.81
C ILE A 35 4.77 -8.55 -0.01
N THR A 36 4.84 -9.68 -0.72
CA THR A 36 5.89 -9.91 -1.71
C THR A 36 5.65 -9.10 -2.98
N ILE A 37 6.71 -8.79 -3.73
CA ILE A 37 6.62 -8.01 -4.97
C ILE A 37 5.66 -8.66 -5.97
N ASP A 38 5.69 -9.98 -6.10
CA ASP A 38 4.80 -10.72 -7.00
C ASP A 38 3.35 -10.68 -6.56
N ARG A 39 3.09 -10.69 -5.25
CA ARG A 39 1.74 -10.52 -4.70
C ARG A 39 1.24 -9.10 -4.92
N ALA A 40 2.09 -8.09 -4.69
CA ALA A 40 1.75 -6.69 -4.95
C ALA A 40 1.38 -6.46 -6.43
N ARG A 41 2.16 -7.03 -7.36
CA ARG A 41 1.87 -6.99 -8.79
C ARG A 41 0.54 -7.64 -9.14
N ARG A 42 0.24 -8.81 -8.57
CA ARG A 42 -1.05 -9.49 -8.76
C ARG A 42 -2.23 -8.71 -8.21
N LEU A 43 -2.03 -7.95 -7.13
CA LEU A 43 -3.03 -7.03 -6.57
C LEU A 43 -3.18 -5.72 -7.36
N GLY A 44 -2.35 -5.49 -8.40
CA GLY A 44 -2.35 -4.25 -9.17
C GLY A 44 -1.68 -3.07 -8.48
N LEU A 45 -0.92 -3.30 -7.39
CA LEU A 45 -0.23 -2.23 -6.67
C LEU A 45 0.98 -1.72 -7.45
N TYR A 46 1.10 -0.40 -7.56
CA TYR A 46 2.28 0.25 -8.10
C TYR A 46 3.44 0.20 -7.11
N ILE A 47 4.63 -0.16 -7.59
CA ILE A 47 5.83 -0.34 -6.77
C ILE A 47 6.90 0.65 -7.21
N ASP A 48 7.31 1.53 -6.31
CA ASP A 48 8.46 2.42 -6.52
C ASP A 48 9.72 1.83 -5.91
N LYS A 49 10.45 1.05 -6.71
CA LYS A 49 11.68 0.38 -6.30
C LYS A 49 12.81 1.34 -5.92
N ARG A 50 12.75 2.60 -6.36
CA ARG A 50 13.79 3.61 -6.11
C ARG A 50 13.61 4.30 -4.76
N ARG A 51 12.41 4.24 -4.17
CA ARG A 51 12.10 4.86 -2.89
C ARG A 51 12.60 3.99 -1.73
N ARG A 52 13.41 4.58 -0.85
CA ARG A 52 13.90 3.92 0.38
C ARG A 52 13.14 4.32 1.65
N SER A 53 12.29 5.34 1.59
CA SER A 53 11.49 5.76 2.74
C SER A 53 10.45 4.70 3.09
N CYS A 54 10.28 4.44 4.38
CA CYS A 54 9.16 3.69 4.91
C CYS A 54 8.25 4.63 5.71
N ARG A 55 6.93 4.50 5.54
CA ARG A 55 5.93 5.20 6.35
C ARG A 55 4.89 4.22 6.84
N MET A 56 4.65 4.23 8.15
CA MET A 56 3.65 3.37 8.78
C MET A 56 2.25 3.57 8.21
N GLU A 57 1.85 4.81 7.90
CA GLU A 57 0.55 5.12 7.28
C GLU A 57 0.34 4.32 5.97
N ASN A 58 1.39 4.20 5.14
CA ASN A 58 1.34 3.42 3.91
C ASN A 58 1.29 1.91 4.19
N VAL A 59 2.01 1.45 5.22
CA VAL A 59 1.99 0.04 5.65
C VAL A 59 0.61 -0.35 6.17
N GLU A 60 -0.03 0.51 6.95
CA GLU A 60 -1.40 0.30 7.44
C GLU A 60 -2.41 0.28 6.30
N ALA A 61 -2.31 1.19 5.34
CA ALA A 61 -3.16 1.17 4.15
C ALA A 61 -3.04 -0.15 3.37
N LEU A 62 -1.83 -0.69 3.23
CA LEU A 62 -1.59 -2.00 2.62
C LEU A 62 -2.21 -3.14 3.43
N ARG A 63 -2.08 -3.12 4.76
CA ARG A 63 -2.67 -4.13 5.65
C ARG A 63 -4.20 -4.11 5.59
N THR A 64 -4.81 -2.92 5.57
CA THR A 64 -6.25 -2.76 5.41
C THR A 64 -6.72 -3.32 4.08
N LEU A 65 -6.00 -3.05 2.98
CA LEU A 65 -6.30 -3.64 1.69
C LEU A 65 -6.26 -5.18 1.74
N LEU A 66 -5.26 -5.79 2.39
CA LEU A 66 -5.21 -7.24 2.54
C LEU A 66 -6.41 -7.82 3.30
N ARG A 67 -6.86 -7.14 4.37
CA ARG A 67 -8.05 -7.54 5.13
C ARG A 67 -9.29 -7.52 4.25
N VAL A 68 -9.51 -6.40 3.55
CA VAL A 68 -10.63 -6.25 2.62
C VAL A 68 -10.62 -7.32 1.54
N VAL A 69 -9.45 -7.59 0.93
CA VAL A 69 -9.29 -8.67 -0.05
C VAL A 69 -9.64 -10.03 0.56
N SER A 70 -9.20 -10.31 1.79
CA SER A 70 -9.54 -11.57 2.47
C SER A 70 -11.03 -11.71 2.78
N GLU A 71 -11.70 -10.62 3.14
CA GLU A 71 -13.15 -10.57 3.39
C GLU A 71 -13.93 -10.86 2.10
N THR A 72 -13.52 -10.24 0.99
CA THR A 72 -14.19 -10.42 -0.31
C THR A 72 -14.18 -11.88 -0.80
N VAL A 73 -13.13 -12.64 -0.47
CA VAL A 73 -13.04 -14.07 -0.82
C VAL A 73 -14.02 -14.93 -0.03
N LYS A 74 -14.34 -14.56 1.22
CA LYS A 74 -15.29 -15.31 2.07
C LYS A 74 -16.73 -15.16 1.59
N VAL A 75 -17.10 -13.96 1.14
CA VAL A 75 -18.48 -13.66 0.69
C VAL A 75 -18.83 -14.42 -0.61
N SER A 76 -17.85 -14.81 -1.43
CA SER A 76 -18.10 -15.62 -2.62
C SER A 76 -18.39 -17.10 -2.33
N SER A 77 -18.00 -17.64 -1.17
CA SER A 77 -18.28 -19.03 -0.80
C SER A 77 -19.67 -19.25 -0.18
N GLU A 78 -20.34 -18.20 0.29
CA GLU A 78 -21.62 -18.30 1.01
C GLU A 78 -22.85 -18.11 0.13
N LYS A 79 -22.69 -17.71 -1.15
CA LYS A 79 -23.80 -17.47 -2.10
C LYS A 79 -24.21 -18.71 -2.92
N SER A 80 -23.87 -19.92 -2.45
CA SER A 80 -24.15 -21.18 -3.14
C SER A 80 -24.98 -22.16 -2.30
N SER A 81 -25.80 -21.68 -1.38
CA SER A 81 -26.80 -22.48 -0.65
C SER A 81 -28.18 -21.84 -0.71
#